data_AF-A0ABC9CHS4-F1
#
_entry.id   AF-A0ABC9CHS4-F1
#
_cell.length_a   1.000
_cell.length_b   1.000
_cell.length_c   1.000
_cell.angle_alpha   90.00
_cell.angle_beta   90.00
_cell.angle_gamma   90.00
#
_symmetry.space_group_name_H-M   'P 1'
#
loop_
_entity.id
_entity.type
_entity.pdbx_description
1 polymer ?
#
loop_
_entity_poly.entity_id
_entity_poly.type
_entity_poly.pdbx_seq_one_letter_code
_entity_poly.pdbx_strand_id
1 'polypeptide(L)'
;MGSSSTSAAAAAAAAAPSRRKVALYLTLLTLQYGAQPLISKRFVRQDTIVTSLVLATEAAKVICAIVLLIAEGSLKKQFRNWTLAGSLTASGLPAAIYALQNSLLQISYKNLDSLTFSILNQTKLLWTAFFTYLILGQKQSSKQILALSLLICAAVLLSVGESSSKGSKGGSSDYVLLYGIIPVTVASMLSGLASSLCQWASQVKKHTSYMMTIEMSFIGSMCLLASTYRSPDGEAIRKYGFFHEWTLWTAVPVLMNAVGGILVGLVTTYAGGVRKGFVIVSALLVTALLQFIFDGKPPSHYCLMALPLVMTSIFIYQKYPYADRKKKD
;
A
#
# COMPACT_ATOMS: atom_id res chain seq x y z
N MET A 1 43.05 23.06 5.89
CA MET A 1 41.68 23.11 5.33
C MET A 1 40.97 21.76 5.56
N GLY A 2 40.62 21.40 6.80
CA GLY A 2 40.16 20.03 7.12
C GLY A 2 38.97 19.91 8.08
N SER A 3 38.28 21.00 8.44
CA SER A 3 37.25 21.00 9.49
C SER A 3 35.81 21.13 8.98
N SER A 4 35.57 21.32 7.68
CA SER A 4 34.22 21.55 7.13
C SER A 4 33.51 20.29 6.62
N SER A 5 34.24 19.21 6.30
CA SER A 5 33.66 17.98 5.74
C SER A 5 33.09 17.02 6.80
N THR A 6 33.62 17.04 8.02
CA THR A 6 33.14 16.22 9.14
C THR A 6 31.86 16.77 9.78
N SER A 7 31.68 18.10 9.80
CA SER A 7 30.47 18.76 10.31
C SER A 7 29.24 18.49 9.42
N ALA A 8 29.41 18.50 8.09
CA ALA A 8 28.31 18.22 7.15
C ALA A 8 27.87 16.74 7.18
N ALA A 9 28.81 15.81 7.37
CA ALA A 9 28.50 14.38 7.53
C ALA A 9 27.84 14.07 8.89
N ALA A 10 28.24 14.78 9.96
CA ALA A 10 27.60 14.67 11.28
C ALA A 10 26.19 15.31 11.29
N ALA A 11 25.99 16.42 10.58
CA ALA A 11 24.68 17.04 10.40
C ALA A 11 23.74 16.18 9.53
N ALA A 12 24.28 15.44 8.54
CA ALA A 12 23.52 14.47 7.76
C ALA A 12 23.10 13.23 8.57
N ALA A 13 23.89 12.84 9.58
CA ALA A 13 23.56 11.75 10.49
C ALA A 13 22.45 12.12 11.51
N ALA A 14 22.22 13.41 11.77
CA ALA A 14 21.21 13.90 12.70
C ALA A 14 19.77 13.88 12.15
N ALA A 15 19.56 13.58 10.86
CA ALA A 15 18.25 13.66 10.20
C ALA A 15 17.70 12.31 9.71
N ALA A 16 18.34 11.18 10.03
CA ALA A 16 17.79 9.86 9.74
C ALA A 16 16.93 9.37 10.93
N PRO A 17 15.67 8.98 10.74
CA PRO A 17 14.87 8.42 11.82
C PRO A 17 15.60 7.19 12.40
N SER A 18 15.62 7.07 13.73
CA SER A 18 16.27 5.93 14.37
C SER A 18 15.76 4.61 13.79
N ARG A 19 16.65 3.62 13.62
CA ARG A 19 16.32 2.28 13.11
C ARG A 19 15.14 1.65 13.87
N ARG A 20 15.02 1.97 15.17
CA ARG A 20 13.91 1.58 16.04
C ARG A 20 12.56 2.17 15.61
N LYS A 21 12.52 3.45 15.26
CA LYS A 21 11.29 4.10 14.75
C LYS A 21 10.81 3.47 13.45
N VAL A 22 11.73 3.18 12.52
CA VAL A 22 11.37 2.52 11.25
C VAL A 22 10.84 1.11 11.49
N ALA A 23 11.50 0.34 12.36
CA ALA A 23 11.02 -1.00 12.74
C ALA A 23 9.63 -0.94 13.38
N LEU A 24 9.38 0.03 14.27
CA LEU A 24 8.07 0.24 14.89
C LEU A 24 6.98 0.52 13.84
N TYR A 25 7.22 1.41 12.87
CA TYR A 25 6.23 1.66 11.81
C TYR A 25 5.97 0.43 10.93
N LEU A 26 7.01 -0.34 10.62
CA LEU A 26 6.86 -1.59 9.85
C LEU A 26 6.02 -2.60 10.64
N THR A 27 6.30 -2.81 11.93
CA THR A 27 5.54 -3.74 12.78
C THR A 27 4.09 -3.29 12.96
N LEU A 28 3.86 -2.01 13.25
CA LEU A 28 2.50 -1.47 13.38
C LEU A 28 1.70 -1.63 12.09
N LEU A 29 2.32 -1.36 10.93
CA LEU A 29 1.65 -1.54 9.65
C LEU A 29 1.36 -3.01 9.36
N THR A 30 2.28 -3.94 9.67
CA THR A 30 2.03 -5.38 9.52
C THR A 30 0.84 -5.84 10.36
N LEU A 31 0.78 -5.42 11.63
CA LEU A 31 -0.30 -5.77 12.54
C LEU A 31 -1.62 -5.13 12.10
N GLN A 32 -1.60 -3.84 11.73
CA GLN A 32 -2.79 -3.13 11.28
C GLN A 32 -3.37 -3.78 10.02
N TYR A 33 -2.55 -4.02 9.01
CA TYR A 33 -2.98 -4.58 7.74
C TYR A 33 -3.41 -6.05 7.87
N GLY A 34 -2.78 -6.81 8.77
CA GLY A 34 -3.14 -8.20 9.06
C GLY A 34 -4.43 -8.35 9.87
N ALA A 35 -4.71 -7.41 10.78
CA ALA A 35 -5.95 -7.41 11.56
C ALA A 35 -7.15 -6.85 10.77
N GLN A 36 -6.90 -6.01 9.77
CA GLN A 36 -7.93 -5.31 9.01
C GLN A 36 -9.02 -6.22 8.41
N PRO A 37 -8.72 -7.36 7.75
CA PRO A 37 -9.76 -8.25 7.22
C PRO A 37 -10.68 -8.83 8.30
N LEU A 38 -10.11 -9.22 9.45
CA LEU A 38 -10.87 -9.78 10.57
C LEU A 38 -11.80 -8.72 11.18
N ILE A 39 -11.26 -7.53 11.46
CA ILE A 39 -12.02 -6.40 12.01
C ILE A 39 -13.14 -6.00 11.04
N SER A 40 -12.84 -5.88 9.75
CA SER A 40 -13.84 -5.50 8.74
C SER A 40 -14.96 -6.53 8.67
N LYS A 41 -14.64 -7.83 8.63
CA LYS A 41 -15.63 -8.91 8.62
C LYS A 41 -16.51 -8.94 9.88
N ARG A 42 -15.96 -8.54 11.04
CA ARG A 42 -16.68 -8.58 12.32
C ARG A 42 -17.59 -7.37 12.55
N PHE A 43 -17.18 -6.19 12.10
CA PHE A 43 -17.83 -4.92 12.46
C PHE A 43 -18.51 -4.18 11.30
N VAL A 44 -18.29 -4.60 10.05
CA VAL A 44 -19.00 -4.05 8.88
C VAL A 44 -20.14 -5.01 8.50
N ARG A 45 -21.37 -4.49 8.43
CA ARG A 45 -22.53 -5.26 7.94
C ARG A 45 -22.41 -5.45 6.43
N GLN A 46 -22.89 -6.58 5.93
CA GLN A 46 -22.78 -6.94 4.50
C GLN A 46 -23.49 -5.94 3.57
N ASP A 47 -24.56 -5.30 4.04
CA ASP A 47 -25.35 -4.34 3.27
C ASP A 47 -24.84 -2.89 3.37
N THR A 48 -23.71 -2.68 4.06
CA THR A 48 -23.12 -1.33 4.18
C THR A 48 -22.59 -0.87 2.83
N ILE A 49 -22.92 0.35 2.44
CA ILE A 49 -22.45 0.92 1.17
C ILE A 49 -20.94 1.14 1.23
N VAL A 50 -20.18 0.39 0.43
CA VAL A 50 -18.70 0.40 0.44
C VAL A 50 -18.15 1.79 0.17
N THR A 51 -18.73 2.52 -0.79
CA THR A 51 -18.32 3.89 -1.10
C THR A 51 -18.44 4.85 0.10
N SER A 52 -19.47 4.70 0.95
CA SER A 52 -19.60 5.51 2.17
C SER A 52 -18.46 5.27 3.17
N LEU A 53 -18.06 4.00 3.34
CA LEU A 53 -16.94 3.61 4.21
C LEU A 53 -15.61 4.14 3.71
N VAL A 54 -15.39 4.10 2.39
CA VAL A 54 -14.16 4.63 1.78
C VAL A 54 -14.10 6.15 1.97
N LEU A 55 -15.17 6.89 1.66
CA LEU A 55 -15.21 8.35 1.84
C LEU A 55 -15.00 8.77 3.30
N ALA A 56 -15.61 8.06 4.25
CA ALA A 56 -15.38 8.31 5.67
C ALA A 56 -13.96 7.96 6.12
N THR A 57 -13.35 6.93 5.55
CA THR A 57 -11.94 6.60 5.78
C THR A 57 -11.03 7.70 5.24
N GLU A 58 -11.31 8.25 4.05
CA GLU A 58 -10.57 9.39 3.51
C GLU A 58 -10.69 10.62 4.42
N ALA A 59 -11.90 10.95 4.88
CA ALA A 59 -12.12 12.03 5.83
C ALA A 59 -11.36 11.82 7.15
N ALA A 60 -11.43 10.61 7.72
CA ALA A 60 -10.69 10.26 8.93
C ALA A 60 -9.17 10.37 8.74
N LYS A 61 -8.63 9.98 7.57
CA LYS A 61 -7.20 10.17 7.26
C LYS A 61 -6.81 11.65 7.26
N VAL A 62 -7.62 12.50 6.63
CA VAL A 62 -7.37 13.95 6.60
C VAL A 62 -7.39 14.53 8.02
N ILE A 63 -8.39 14.19 8.83
CA ILE A 63 -8.48 14.65 10.22
C ILE A 63 -7.26 14.20 11.02
N CYS A 64 -6.92 12.92 10.99
CA CYS A 64 -5.74 12.37 11.68
C CYS A 64 -4.44 13.04 11.21
N ALA A 65 -4.27 13.24 9.91
CA ALA A 65 -3.09 13.91 9.36
C ALA A 65 -2.98 15.37 9.82
N ILE A 66 -4.10 16.11 9.88
CA ILE A 66 -4.12 17.48 10.39
C ILE A 66 -3.77 17.51 11.88
N VAL A 67 -4.35 16.62 12.69
CA VAL A 67 -4.04 16.52 14.13
C VAL A 67 -2.54 16.24 14.34
N LEU A 68 -1.95 15.33 13.56
CA LEU A 68 -0.51 15.05 13.64
C LEU A 68 0.35 16.24 13.21
N LEU A 69 -0.06 17.00 12.18
CA LEU A 69 0.63 18.23 11.77
C LEU A 69 0.54 19.35 12.81
N ILE A 70 -0.58 19.44 13.54
CA ILE A 70 -0.73 20.36 14.66
C ILE A 70 0.18 19.93 15.81
N ALA A 71 0.22 18.63 16.13
CA ALA A 71 1.08 18.07 17.17
C ALA A 71 2.58 18.28 16.87
N GLU A 72 2.98 18.24 15.60
CA GLU A 72 4.35 18.57 15.17
C GLU A 72 4.64 20.09 15.10
N GLY A 73 3.62 20.94 15.29
CA GLY A 73 3.75 22.40 15.17
C GLY A 73 4.08 22.89 13.75
N SER A 74 3.97 22.02 12.74
CA SER A 74 4.42 22.29 11.37
C SER A 74 3.30 22.79 10.44
N LEU A 75 2.03 22.70 10.86
CA LEU A 75 0.85 23.01 10.04
C LEU A 75 0.94 24.38 9.33
N LYS A 76 1.17 25.47 10.09
CA LYS A 76 1.23 26.84 9.52
C LYS A 76 2.38 27.00 8.51
N LYS A 77 3.54 26.40 8.78
CA LYS A 77 4.70 26.42 7.87
C LYS A 77 4.39 25.69 6.57
N GLN A 78 3.74 24.53 6.69
CA GLN A 78 3.44 23.67 5.56
C GLN A 78 2.36 24.27 4.66
N PHE A 79 1.33 24.87 5.26
CA PHE A 79 0.27 25.56 4.51
C PHE A 79 0.78 26.82 3.80
N ARG A 80 1.71 27.57 4.42
CA ARG A 80 2.32 28.75 3.80
C ARG A 80 3.23 28.40 2.62
N ASN A 81 3.91 27.26 2.68
CA ASN A 81 4.77 26.77 1.60
C ASN A 81 4.01 25.92 0.57
N TRP A 82 2.69 25.77 0.74
CA TRP A 82 1.88 24.95 -0.13
C TRP A 82 1.67 25.64 -1.47
N THR A 83 1.83 24.89 -2.55
CA THR A 83 1.57 25.37 -3.92
C THR A 83 0.77 24.30 -4.65
N LEU A 84 -0.24 24.72 -5.41
CA LEU A 84 -1.12 23.80 -6.13
C LEU A 84 -0.33 22.94 -7.14
N ALA A 85 0.61 23.54 -7.87
CA ALA A 85 1.45 22.84 -8.83
C ALA A 85 2.39 21.81 -8.14
N GLY A 86 2.96 22.16 -6.99
CA GLY A 86 3.78 21.25 -6.20
C GLY A 86 2.96 20.07 -5.66
N SER A 87 1.75 20.34 -5.17
CA SER A 87 0.82 19.32 -4.70
C SER A 87 0.35 18.38 -5.83
N LEU A 88 -0.03 18.92 -6.99
CA LEU A 88 -0.47 18.11 -8.13
C LEU A 88 0.65 17.21 -8.66
N THR A 89 1.90 17.68 -8.67
CA THR A 89 3.04 16.88 -9.13
C THR A 89 3.49 15.85 -8.10
N ALA A 90 3.52 16.22 -6.81
CA ALA A 90 3.95 15.32 -5.73
C ALA A 90 2.91 14.27 -5.35
N SER A 91 1.63 14.65 -5.33
CA SER A 91 0.51 13.83 -4.86
C SER A 91 -0.53 13.59 -5.95
N GLY A 92 -0.88 14.59 -6.75
CA GLY A 92 -1.90 14.43 -7.80
C GLY A 92 -1.56 13.36 -8.84
N LEU A 93 -0.31 13.31 -9.31
CA LEU A 93 0.13 12.30 -10.27
C LEU A 93 0.05 10.87 -9.69
N PRO A 94 0.63 10.56 -8.51
CA PRO A 94 0.41 9.27 -7.87
C PRO A 94 -1.07 8.93 -7.61
N ALA A 95 -1.89 9.91 -7.21
CA ALA A 95 -3.32 9.68 -6.96
C ALA A 95 -4.05 9.24 -8.23
N ALA A 96 -3.82 9.93 -9.35
CA ALA A 96 -4.42 9.58 -10.64
C ALA A 96 -3.98 8.19 -11.12
N ILE A 97 -2.70 7.85 -10.95
CA ILE A 97 -2.17 6.53 -11.30
C ILE A 97 -2.82 5.45 -10.42
N TYR A 98 -2.96 5.66 -9.11
CA TYR A 98 -3.64 4.72 -8.22
C TYR A 98 -5.12 4.56 -8.55
N ALA A 99 -5.82 5.63 -8.93
CA ALA A 99 -7.21 5.55 -9.36
C ALA A 99 -7.36 4.70 -10.63
N LEU A 100 -6.52 4.95 -11.64
CA LEU A 100 -6.51 4.15 -12.87
C LEU A 100 -6.14 2.69 -12.59
N GLN A 101 -5.12 2.45 -11.77
CA GLN A 101 -4.73 1.12 -11.33
C GLN A 101 -5.91 0.37 -10.71
N ASN A 102 -6.64 1.01 -9.77
CA ASN A 102 -7.75 0.36 -9.09
C ASN A 102 -8.87 -0.03 -10.06
N SER A 103 -9.17 0.83 -11.04
CA SER A 103 -10.15 0.51 -12.09
C SER A 103 -9.71 -0.69 -12.95
N LEU A 104 -8.44 -0.74 -13.37
CA LEU A 104 -7.90 -1.86 -14.14
C LEU A 104 -7.90 -3.17 -13.33
N LEU A 105 -7.56 -3.12 -12.03
CA LEU A 105 -7.64 -4.28 -11.15
C LEU A 105 -9.07 -4.81 -11.02
N GLN A 106 -10.06 -3.93 -10.90
CA GLN A 106 -11.47 -4.35 -10.83
C GLN A 106 -11.94 -5.00 -12.12
N ILE A 107 -11.51 -4.49 -13.28
CA ILE A 107 -11.81 -5.10 -14.59
C ILE A 107 -11.20 -6.50 -14.64
N SER A 108 -9.91 -6.65 -14.33
CA SER A 108 -9.25 -7.97 -14.34
C SER A 108 -9.84 -8.96 -13.33
N TYR A 109 -10.17 -8.50 -12.12
CA TYR A 109 -10.71 -9.37 -11.06
C TYR A 109 -12.07 -9.99 -11.42
N LYS A 110 -12.84 -9.34 -12.31
CA LYS A 110 -14.12 -9.86 -12.81
C LYS A 110 -13.95 -10.86 -13.95
N ASN A 111 -12.82 -10.80 -14.67
CA ASN A 111 -12.58 -11.54 -15.92
C ASN A 111 -11.53 -12.65 -15.81
N LEU A 112 -10.73 -12.67 -14.73
CA LEU A 112 -9.75 -13.72 -14.46
C LEU A 112 -10.19 -14.63 -13.32
N ASP A 113 -9.75 -15.88 -13.38
CA ASP A 113 -9.75 -16.73 -12.20
C ASP A 113 -8.80 -16.16 -11.13
N SER A 114 -9.04 -16.56 -9.89
CA SER A 114 -8.37 -15.93 -8.75
C SER A 114 -6.87 -16.28 -8.67
N LEU A 115 -6.45 -17.43 -9.21
CA LEU A 115 -5.05 -17.83 -9.27
C LEU A 115 -4.29 -16.95 -10.28
N THR A 116 -4.79 -16.86 -11.52
CA THR A 116 -4.16 -16.03 -12.57
C THR A 116 -4.09 -14.57 -12.16
N PHE A 117 -5.19 -14.02 -11.62
CA PHE A 117 -5.20 -12.65 -11.11
C PHE A 117 -4.14 -12.43 -10.03
N SER A 118 -4.04 -13.35 -9.06
CA SER A 118 -3.09 -13.23 -7.95
C SER A 118 -1.64 -13.27 -8.44
N ILE A 119 -1.29 -14.20 -9.32
CA ILE A 119 0.07 -14.29 -9.89
C ILE A 119 0.46 -12.99 -10.56
N LEU A 120 -0.39 -12.47 -11.45
CA LEU A 120 -0.10 -11.27 -12.21
C LEU A 120 -0.05 -10.02 -11.31
N ASN A 121 -0.98 -9.90 -10.36
CA ASN A 121 -1.04 -8.74 -9.45
C ASN A 121 0.20 -8.66 -8.52
N GLN A 122 0.79 -9.78 -8.12
CA GLN A 122 1.97 -9.76 -7.25
C GLN A 122 3.26 -9.32 -7.98
N THR A 123 3.27 -9.29 -9.32
CA THR A 123 4.39 -8.73 -10.10
C THR A 123 4.63 -7.24 -9.80
N LYS A 124 3.65 -6.54 -9.21
CA LYS A 124 3.79 -5.16 -8.72
C LYS A 124 5.02 -4.94 -7.85
N LEU A 125 5.49 -5.97 -7.12
CA LEU A 125 6.69 -5.88 -6.29
C LEU A 125 7.96 -5.74 -7.14
N LEU A 126 8.05 -6.45 -8.27
CA LEU A 126 9.14 -6.30 -9.23
C LEU A 126 9.09 -4.93 -9.89
N TRP A 127 7.92 -4.50 -10.33
CA TRP A 127 7.74 -3.17 -10.91
C TRP A 127 8.08 -2.06 -9.93
N THR A 128 7.74 -2.22 -8.64
CA THR A 128 8.13 -1.27 -7.60
C THR A 128 9.65 -1.19 -7.48
N ALA A 129 10.34 -2.33 -7.43
CA ALA A 129 11.81 -2.36 -7.37
C ALA A 129 12.44 -1.73 -8.63
N PHE A 130 11.90 -2.05 -9.80
CA PHE A 130 12.35 -1.52 -11.09
C PHE A 130 12.19 0.01 -11.18
N PHE A 131 11.00 0.55 -10.90
CA PHE A 131 10.78 2.00 -10.93
C PHE A 131 11.50 2.73 -9.80
N THR A 132 11.71 2.11 -8.63
CA THR A 132 12.54 2.71 -7.57
C THR A 132 14.00 2.79 -8.01
N TYR A 133 14.49 1.80 -8.76
CA TYR A 133 15.81 1.88 -9.40
C TYR A 133 15.86 3.00 -10.44
N LEU A 134 14.87 3.10 -11.34
CA LEU A 134 14.86 4.13 -12.38
C LEU A 134 14.73 5.56 -11.83
N ILE A 135 13.81 5.79 -10.89
CA ILE A 135 13.45 7.14 -10.41
C ILE A 135 14.36 7.60 -9.26
N LEU A 136 14.72 6.71 -8.34
CA LEU A 136 15.53 7.05 -7.16
C LEU A 136 16.98 6.58 -7.25
N GLY A 137 17.36 5.84 -8.30
CA GLY A 137 18.70 5.25 -8.43
C GLY A 137 18.99 4.14 -7.41
N GLN A 138 17.97 3.63 -6.69
CA GLN A 138 18.16 2.62 -5.64
C GLN A 138 18.38 1.23 -6.26
N LYS A 139 19.65 0.86 -6.39
CA LYS A 139 20.05 -0.47 -6.86
C LYS A 139 19.68 -1.57 -5.86
N GLN A 140 19.29 -2.73 -6.39
CA GLN A 140 19.07 -3.95 -5.60
C GLN A 140 20.19 -4.94 -5.88
N SER A 141 20.69 -5.62 -4.85
CA SER A 141 21.65 -6.70 -5.02
C SER A 141 20.99 -7.93 -5.65
N SER A 142 21.75 -8.79 -6.33
CA SER A 142 21.21 -10.05 -6.88
C SER A 142 20.52 -10.91 -5.80
N LYS A 143 21.01 -10.83 -4.55
CA LYS A 143 20.40 -11.50 -3.39
C LYS A 143 19.09 -10.84 -2.96
N GLN A 144 18.97 -9.51 -3.06
CA GLN A 144 17.71 -8.81 -2.82
C GLN A 144 16.68 -9.10 -3.91
N ILE A 145 17.11 -9.26 -5.17
CA ILE A 145 16.21 -9.70 -6.24
C ILE A 145 15.72 -11.12 -5.97
N LEU A 146 16.61 -12.04 -5.56
CA LEU A 146 16.20 -13.39 -5.14
C LEU A 146 15.20 -13.33 -3.97
N ALA A 147 15.44 -12.49 -2.96
CA ALA A 147 14.51 -12.29 -1.86
C ALA A 147 13.14 -11.81 -2.36
N LEU A 148 13.11 -10.83 -3.28
CA LEU A 148 11.87 -10.34 -3.87
C LEU A 148 11.11 -11.43 -4.63
N SER A 149 11.81 -12.25 -5.41
CA SER A 149 11.20 -13.40 -6.10
C SER A 149 10.59 -14.39 -5.11
N LEU A 150 11.31 -14.75 -4.04
CA LEU A 150 10.79 -15.61 -2.97
C LEU A 150 9.55 -15.02 -2.29
N LEU A 151 9.54 -13.69 -2.07
CA LEU A 151 8.41 -12.99 -1.47
C LEU A 151 7.18 -13.06 -2.37
N ILE A 152 7.36 -12.88 -3.68
CA ILE A 152 6.28 -12.98 -4.67
C ILE A 152 5.72 -14.40 -4.69
N CYS A 153 6.57 -15.44 -4.70
CA CYS A 153 6.12 -16.82 -4.60
C CYS A 153 5.28 -17.07 -3.34
N ALA A 154 5.72 -16.58 -2.19
CA ALA A 154 4.95 -16.68 -0.95
C ALA A 154 3.61 -15.94 -1.02
N ALA A 155 3.60 -14.72 -1.56
CA ALA A 155 2.40 -13.92 -1.71
C ALA A 155 1.38 -14.58 -2.64
N VAL A 156 1.84 -15.21 -3.73
CA VAL A 156 1.00 -16.01 -4.63
C VAL A 156 0.42 -17.20 -3.88
N LEU A 157 1.23 -17.99 -3.18
CA LEU A 157 0.76 -19.14 -2.39
C LEU A 157 -0.32 -18.72 -1.39
N LEU A 158 -0.11 -17.63 -0.65
CA LEU A 158 -1.09 -17.10 0.30
C LEU A 158 -2.38 -16.67 -0.39
N SER A 159 -2.29 -16.00 -1.53
CA SER A 159 -3.46 -15.52 -2.28
C SER A 159 -4.28 -16.69 -2.85
N VAL A 160 -3.65 -17.80 -3.23
CA VAL A 160 -4.33 -19.02 -3.70
C VAL A 160 -5.14 -19.67 -2.58
N GLY A 161 -4.58 -19.73 -1.37
CA GLY A 161 -5.28 -20.30 -0.21
C GLY A 161 -6.55 -19.54 0.19
N GLU A 162 -6.62 -18.23 -0.06
CA GLU A 162 -7.84 -17.42 0.18
C GLU A 162 -8.87 -17.53 -0.95
N SER A 163 -8.45 -18.00 -2.12
CA SER A 163 -9.16 -17.85 -3.40
C SER A 163 -9.94 -19.09 -3.85
N SER A 164 -10.01 -20.16 -3.05
CA SER A 164 -10.59 -21.46 -3.43
C SER A 164 -12.12 -21.48 -3.71
N SER A 165 -12.76 -20.34 -4.01
CA SER A 165 -14.21 -20.22 -4.19
C SER A 165 -14.70 -19.63 -5.53
N LYS A 166 -13.84 -19.39 -6.52
CA LYS A 166 -14.27 -18.90 -7.84
C LYS A 166 -13.93 -19.88 -8.97
N GLY A 167 -14.96 -20.53 -9.51
CA GLY A 167 -14.88 -21.29 -10.76
C GLY A 167 -14.58 -20.36 -11.94
N SER A 168 -13.80 -20.84 -12.90
CA SER A 168 -13.46 -20.12 -14.12
C SER A 168 -14.71 -19.83 -14.94
N LYS A 169 -14.98 -18.56 -15.24
CA LYS A 169 -15.96 -18.21 -16.28
C LYS A 169 -15.28 -18.42 -17.62
N GLY A 170 -15.75 -19.40 -18.40
CA GLY A 170 -15.26 -19.69 -19.74
C GLY A 170 -15.55 -18.53 -20.70
N GLY A 171 -14.61 -17.59 -20.82
CA GLY A 171 -14.56 -16.61 -21.90
C GLY A 171 -13.66 -17.11 -23.04
N SER A 172 -13.82 -16.56 -24.25
CA SER A 172 -12.87 -16.80 -25.35
C SER A 172 -11.46 -16.36 -24.94
N SER A 173 -10.43 -17.05 -25.45
CA SER A 173 -9.01 -16.80 -25.11
C SER A 173 -8.63 -15.32 -25.27
N ASP A 174 -9.09 -14.67 -26.34
CA ASP A 174 -8.83 -13.25 -26.60
C ASP A 174 -9.52 -12.32 -25.60
N TYR A 175 -10.71 -12.68 -25.12
CA TYR A 175 -11.42 -11.91 -24.11
C TYR A 175 -10.69 -11.93 -22.76
N VAL A 176 -10.22 -13.11 -22.35
CA VAL A 176 -9.44 -13.30 -21.11
C VAL A 176 -8.12 -12.54 -21.19
N LEU A 177 -7.46 -12.53 -22.36
CA LEU A 177 -6.24 -11.77 -22.57
C LEU A 177 -6.50 -10.25 -22.47
N LEU A 178 -7.47 -9.74 -23.24
CA LEU A 178 -7.74 -8.30 -23.38
C LEU A 178 -8.36 -7.67 -22.13
N TYR A 179 -9.30 -8.34 -21.47
CA TYR A 179 -10.02 -7.81 -20.31
C TYR A 179 -9.55 -8.39 -18.98
N GLY A 180 -8.69 -9.40 -19.01
CA GLY A 180 -8.13 -10.04 -17.82
C GLY A 180 -6.65 -9.74 -17.66
N ILE A 181 -5.81 -10.33 -18.50
CA ILE A 181 -4.34 -10.36 -18.35
C ILE A 181 -3.69 -9.00 -18.60
N ILE A 182 -4.06 -8.32 -19.69
CA ILE A 182 -3.47 -7.00 -20.03
C ILE A 182 -3.76 -5.97 -18.93
N PRO A 183 -5.02 -5.77 -18.47
CA PRO A 183 -5.30 -4.74 -17.48
C PRO A 183 -4.61 -5.00 -16.13
N VAL A 184 -4.46 -6.24 -15.66
CA VAL A 184 -3.78 -6.53 -14.37
C VAL A 184 -2.27 -6.33 -14.49
N THR A 185 -1.69 -6.62 -15.65
CA THR A 185 -0.26 -6.38 -15.90
C THR A 185 0.03 -4.88 -15.91
N VAL A 186 -0.78 -4.10 -16.63
CA VAL A 186 -0.70 -2.63 -16.64
C VAL A 186 -0.95 -2.08 -15.24
N ALA A 187 -1.95 -2.58 -14.51
CA ALA A 187 -2.21 -2.16 -13.14
C ALA A 187 -1.03 -2.43 -12.20
N SER A 188 -0.36 -3.57 -12.35
CA SER A 188 0.82 -3.93 -11.56
C SER A 188 2.01 -3.01 -11.86
N MET A 189 2.21 -2.63 -13.13
CA MET A 189 3.19 -1.63 -13.53
C MET A 189 2.88 -0.26 -12.92
N LEU A 190 1.64 0.21 -13.06
CA LEU A 190 1.17 1.48 -12.51
C LEU A 190 1.29 1.51 -10.97
N SER A 191 1.05 0.39 -10.30
CA SER A 191 1.28 0.25 -8.85
C SER A 191 2.72 0.50 -8.44
N GLY A 192 3.64 -0.08 -9.21
CA GLY A 192 5.08 0.10 -8.99
C GLY A 192 5.49 1.55 -9.21
N LEU A 193 5.00 2.16 -10.28
CA LEU A 193 5.26 3.55 -10.65
C LEU A 193 4.68 4.53 -9.61
N ALA A 194 3.42 4.37 -9.20
CA ALA A 194 2.82 5.23 -8.19
C ALA A 194 3.55 5.11 -6.84
N SER A 195 3.96 3.90 -6.46
CA SER A 195 4.70 3.70 -5.20
C SER A 195 6.08 4.33 -5.23
N SER A 196 6.81 4.26 -6.35
CA SER A 196 8.12 4.89 -6.48
C SER A 196 8.01 6.42 -6.59
N LEU A 197 6.97 6.95 -7.25
CA LEU A 197 6.68 8.39 -7.26
C LEU A 197 6.36 8.92 -5.86
N CYS A 198 5.56 8.20 -5.07
CA CYS A 198 5.32 8.56 -3.66
C CYS A 198 6.60 8.56 -2.83
N GLN A 199 7.46 7.57 -3.07
CA GLN A 199 8.75 7.50 -2.41
C GLN A 199 9.66 8.66 -2.83
N TRP A 200 9.67 9.02 -4.12
CA TRP A 200 10.45 10.15 -4.64
C TRP A 200 9.96 11.49 -4.09
N ALA A 201 8.64 11.72 -4.09
CA ALA A 201 8.05 12.94 -3.54
C ALA A 201 8.41 13.12 -2.05
N SER A 202 8.32 12.04 -1.26
CA SER A 202 8.62 12.10 0.17
C SER A 202 10.12 12.16 0.49
N GLN A 203 10.96 11.34 -0.16
CA GLN A 203 12.38 11.22 0.19
C GLN A 203 13.26 12.27 -0.49
N VAL A 204 12.95 12.63 -1.75
CA VAL A 204 13.76 13.54 -2.58
C VAL A 204 13.22 14.96 -2.51
N LYS A 205 11.93 15.16 -2.80
CA LYS A 205 11.30 16.49 -2.72
C LYS A 205 11.02 16.95 -1.29
N LYS A 206 11.28 16.10 -0.29
CA LYS A 206 11.01 16.35 1.14
C LYS A 206 9.56 16.76 1.40
N HIS A 207 8.64 16.30 0.55
CA HIS A 207 7.22 16.49 0.76
C HIS A 207 6.81 15.66 1.98
N THR A 208 6.17 16.29 2.96
CA THR A 208 5.85 15.57 4.20
C THR A 208 4.82 14.49 3.93
N SER A 209 4.98 13.35 4.63
CA SER A 209 4.06 12.22 4.46
C SER A 209 2.62 12.61 4.77
N TYR A 210 2.39 13.43 5.79
CA TYR A 210 1.04 13.84 6.18
C TYR A 210 0.39 14.78 5.17
N MET A 211 1.15 15.73 4.57
CA MET A 211 0.61 16.56 3.48
C MET A 211 0.25 15.70 2.29
N MET A 212 1.15 14.77 1.94
CA MET A 212 0.89 13.84 0.86
C MET A 212 -0.38 13.05 1.12
N THR A 213 -0.60 12.56 2.34
CA THR A 213 -1.86 11.87 2.69
C THR A 213 -3.08 12.79 2.54
N ILE A 214 -3.03 14.03 3.02
CA ILE A 214 -4.15 14.98 2.90
C ILE A 214 -4.50 15.22 1.42
N GLU A 215 -3.50 15.49 0.59
CA GLU A 215 -3.68 15.80 -0.83
C GLU A 215 -4.20 14.59 -1.62
N MET A 216 -3.60 13.41 -1.39
CA MET A 216 -4.05 12.15 -2.00
C MET A 216 -5.48 11.82 -1.59
N SER A 217 -5.83 12.00 -0.31
CA SER A 217 -7.18 11.75 0.21
C SER A 217 -8.20 12.73 -0.33
N PHE A 218 -7.84 13.99 -0.50
CA PHE A 218 -8.70 15.00 -1.10
C PHE A 218 -8.98 14.68 -2.58
N ILE A 219 -7.94 14.42 -3.37
CA ILE A 219 -8.06 14.08 -4.79
C ILE A 219 -8.81 12.75 -4.97
N GLY A 220 -8.51 11.75 -4.14
CA GLY A 220 -9.20 10.46 -4.13
C GLY A 220 -10.69 10.61 -3.80
N SER A 221 -11.03 11.41 -2.79
CA SER A 221 -12.43 11.69 -2.43
C SER A 221 -13.18 12.39 -3.55
N MET A 222 -12.57 13.37 -4.22
CA MET A 222 -13.17 14.04 -5.39
C MET A 222 -13.43 13.04 -6.53
N CYS A 223 -12.46 12.18 -6.83
CA CYS A 223 -12.60 11.14 -7.86
C CYS A 223 -13.72 10.15 -7.52
N LEU A 224 -13.79 9.71 -6.27
CA LEU A 224 -14.84 8.80 -5.79
C LEU A 224 -16.21 9.47 -5.85
N LEU A 225 -16.37 10.70 -5.37
CA LEU A 225 -17.64 11.42 -5.44
C LEU A 225 -18.11 11.63 -6.88
N ALA A 226 -17.19 11.96 -7.80
CA ALA A 226 -17.50 12.09 -9.22
C ALA A 226 -17.95 10.75 -9.84
N SER A 227 -17.28 9.64 -9.49
CA SER A 227 -17.67 8.29 -9.92
C SER A 227 -19.00 7.85 -9.31
N THR A 228 -19.26 8.24 -8.07
CA THR A 228 -20.44 7.86 -7.30
C THR A 228 -21.72 8.36 -7.97
N TYR A 229 -21.69 9.55 -8.59
CA TYR A 229 -22.85 10.18 -9.23
C TYR A 229 -23.58 9.30 -10.26
N ARG A 230 -22.87 8.40 -10.95
CA ARG A 230 -23.43 7.45 -11.93
C ARG A 230 -23.37 5.98 -11.50
N SER A 231 -22.92 5.71 -10.27
CA SER A 231 -22.71 4.34 -9.79
C SER A 231 -23.92 3.81 -9.01
N PRO A 232 -24.10 2.48 -8.93
CA PRO A 232 -25.11 1.85 -8.07
C PRO A 232 -24.99 2.26 -6.60
N ASP A 233 -23.76 2.42 -6.11
CA ASP A 233 -23.48 2.90 -4.76
C ASP A 233 -24.01 4.32 -4.53
N GLY A 234 -23.97 5.17 -5.55
CA GLY A 234 -24.51 6.54 -5.46
C GLY A 234 -26.04 6.59 -5.47
N GLU A 235 -26.69 5.70 -6.21
CA GLU A 235 -28.14 5.52 -6.12
C GLU A 235 -28.54 5.03 -4.73
N ALA A 236 -27.80 4.06 -4.17
CA ALA A 236 -28.00 3.59 -2.81
C ALA A 236 -27.83 4.70 -1.77
N ILE A 237 -26.80 5.56 -1.91
CA ILE A 237 -26.59 6.71 -1.00
C ILE A 237 -27.75 7.72 -1.11
N ARG A 238 -28.27 7.97 -2.32
CA ARG A 238 -29.42 8.88 -2.51
C ARG A 238 -30.72 8.32 -1.94
N LYS A 239 -30.93 7.00 -2.05
CA LYS A 239 -32.16 6.34 -1.63
C LYS A 239 -32.19 6.07 -0.13
N TYR A 240 -31.09 5.58 0.44
CA TYR A 240 -31.03 5.10 1.82
C TYR A 240 -30.23 6.02 2.75
N GLY A 241 -29.53 7.02 2.20
CA GLY A 241 -28.67 7.93 2.95
C GLY A 241 -27.22 7.45 3.03
N PHE A 242 -26.32 8.37 3.40
CA PHE A 242 -24.87 8.10 3.49
C PHE A 242 -24.52 7.10 4.61
N PHE A 243 -25.22 7.16 5.74
CA PHE A 243 -24.96 6.33 6.92
C PHE A 243 -25.85 5.07 6.97
N HIS A 244 -26.30 4.58 5.82
CA HIS A 244 -27.13 3.39 5.77
C HIS A 244 -26.40 2.15 6.32
N GLU A 245 -27.01 1.46 7.28
CA GLU A 245 -26.45 0.31 8.00
C GLU A 245 -25.16 0.57 8.80
N TRP A 246 -24.87 1.85 9.10
CA TRP A 246 -23.78 2.19 9.99
C TRP A 246 -24.13 1.88 11.43
N THR A 247 -23.24 1.16 12.10
CA THR A 247 -23.27 0.97 13.55
C THR A 247 -22.13 1.74 14.19
N LEU A 248 -22.20 2.02 15.50
CA LEU A 248 -21.07 2.59 16.25
C LEU A 248 -19.78 1.77 16.07
N TRP A 249 -19.93 0.46 15.92
CA TRP A 249 -18.82 -0.46 15.69
C TRP A 249 -18.19 -0.32 14.30
N THR A 250 -18.94 0.17 13.31
CA THR A 250 -18.44 0.43 11.96
C THR A 250 -17.40 1.57 11.94
N ALA A 251 -17.35 2.42 12.97
CA ALA A 251 -16.29 3.40 13.12
C ALA A 251 -14.91 2.75 13.38
N VAL A 252 -14.85 1.57 14.02
CA VAL A 252 -13.59 0.86 14.32
C VAL A 252 -12.80 0.53 13.05
N PRO A 253 -13.35 -0.18 12.03
CA PRO A 253 -12.62 -0.43 10.79
C PRO A 253 -12.30 0.84 10.01
N VAL A 254 -13.17 1.87 10.04
CA VAL A 254 -12.90 3.17 9.38
C VAL A 254 -11.65 3.84 9.98
N LEU A 255 -11.58 3.95 11.31
CA LEU A 255 -10.44 4.52 12.02
C LEU A 255 -9.18 3.67 11.84
N MET A 256 -9.31 2.35 11.91
CA MET A 256 -8.19 1.43 11.70
C MET A 256 -7.61 1.51 10.29
N ASN A 257 -8.47 1.64 9.27
CA ASN A 257 -8.05 1.86 7.88
C ASN A 257 -7.38 3.22 7.70
N ALA A 258 -7.88 4.25 8.39
CA ALA A 258 -7.28 5.57 8.33
C ALA A 258 -5.85 5.56 8.93
N VAL A 259 -5.67 4.95 10.10
CA VAL A 259 -4.35 4.74 10.71
C VAL A 259 -3.44 3.94 9.79
N GLY A 260 -3.96 2.87 9.17
CA GLY A 260 -3.23 2.09 8.16
C GLY A 260 -2.73 2.93 7.00
N GLY A 261 -3.58 3.80 6.44
CA GLY A 261 -3.21 4.71 5.36
C GLY A 261 -2.09 5.69 5.74
N ILE A 262 -2.13 6.24 6.96
CA ILE A 262 -1.06 7.10 7.49
C ILE A 262 0.24 6.31 7.65
N LEU A 263 0.17 5.10 8.23
CA LEU A 263 1.32 4.20 8.37
C LEU A 263 1.92 3.82 7.01
N VAL A 264 1.11 3.59 5.99
CA VAL A 264 1.58 3.35 4.61
C VAL A 264 2.41 4.53 4.10
N GLY A 265 1.96 5.77 4.34
CA GLY A 265 2.71 6.97 3.99
C GLY A 265 4.05 7.06 4.73
N LEU A 266 4.04 6.84 6.05
CA LEU A 266 5.24 6.88 6.89
C LEU A 266 6.24 5.78 6.50
N VAL A 267 5.77 4.56 6.28
CA VAL A 267 6.61 3.44 5.82
C VAL A 267 7.17 3.73 4.41
N THR A 268 6.38 4.28 3.50
CA THR A 268 6.89 4.66 2.17
C THR A 268 7.96 5.75 2.28
N THR A 269 7.77 6.73 3.18
CA THR A 269 8.71 7.81 3.42
C THR A 269 10.01 7.32 4.05
N TYR A 270 9.95 6.49 5.09
CA TYR A 270 11.13 6.12 5.88
C TYR A 270 11.76 4.79 5.49
N ALA A 271 10.98 3.85 4.97
CA ALA A 271 11.45 2.53 4.54
C ALA A 271 11.48 2.38 3.01
N GLY A 272 10.60 3.06 2.28
CA GLY A 272 10.49 2.93 0.83
C GLY A 272 9.47 1.87 0.38
N GLY A 273 9.09 1.94 -0.90
CA GLY A 273 8.01 1.15 -1.48
C GLY A 273 8.28 -0.36 -1.49
N VAL A 274 9.54 -0.77 -1.67
CA VAL A 274 9.91 -2.19 -1.69
C VAL A 274 9.69 -2.83 -0.31
N ARG A 275 10.16 -2.18 0.77
CA ARG A 275 9.97 -2.66 2.16
C ARG A 275 8.49 -2.65 2.58
N LYS A 276 7.70 -1.69 2.10
CA LYS A 276 6.23 -1.72 2.24
C LYS A 276 5.65 -3.01 1.64
N GLY A 277 6.16 -3.47 0.51
CA GLY A 277 5.77 -4.75 -0.10
C GLY A 277 5.97 -5.96 0.83
N PHE A 278 7.12 -6.04 1.49
CA PHE A 278 7.40 -7.08 2.50
C PHE A 278 6.43 -7.03 3.67
N VAL A 279 6.07 -5.83 4.15
CA VAL A 279 5.09 -5.66 5.23
C VAL A 279 3.72 -6.20 4.81
N ILE A 280 3.26 -5.85 3.61
CA ILE A 280 1.95 -6.28 3.11
C ILE A 280 1.87 -7.80 2.99
N VAL A 281 2.92 -8.45 2.47
CA VAL A 281 2.95 -9.93 2.35
C VAL A 281 3.05 -10.60 3.72
N SER A 282 3.82 -10.02 4.66
CA SER A 282 3.90 -10.52 6.04
C SER A 282 2.56 -10.36 6.78
N ALA A 283 1.82 -9.30 6.48
CA ALA A 283 0.51 -9.05 7.06
C ALA A 283 -0.49 -10.14 6.69
N LEU A 284 -0.39 -10.76 5.50
CA LEU A 284 -1.23 -11.91 5.12
C LEU A 284 -1.01 -13.12 6.05
N LEU A 285 0.23 -13.36 6.49
CA LEU A 285 0.52 -14.40 7.49
C LEU A 285 -0.12 -14.05 8.85
N VAL A 286 -0.07 -12.77 9.24
CA VAL A 286 -0.75 -12.29 10.45
C VAL A 286 -2.26 -12.46 10.33
N THR A 287 -2.86 -12.16 9.17
CA THR A 287 -4.29 -12.40 8.91
C THR A 287 -4.64 -13.87 9.14
N ALA A 288 -3.88 -14.80 8.54
CA ALA A 288 -4.11 -16.23 8.68
C ALA A 288 -3.98 -16.69 10.15
N LEU A 289 -2.98 -16.19 10.87
CA LEU A 289 -2.80 -16.48 12.30
C LEU A 289 -3.97 -15.95 13.13
N LEU A 290 -4.42 -14.72 12.90
CA LEU A 290 -5.55 -14.13 13.61
C LEU A 290 -6.85 -14.87 13.30
N GLN A 291 -7.08 -15.30 12.06
CA GLN A 291 -8.22 -16.14 11.70
C GLN A 291 -8.17 -17.51 12.39
N PHE A 292 -6.98 -18.09 12.57
CA PHE A 292 -6.84 -19.32 13.33
C PHE A 292 -7.19 -19.13 14.81
N ILE A 293 -6.67 -18.06 15.44
CA ILE A 293 -6.89 -17.78 16.86
C ILE A 293 -8.35 -17.41 17.16
N PHE A 294 -8.97 -16.56 16.35
CA PHE A 294 -10.30 -16.00 16.63
C PHE A 294 -11.46 -16.76 15.97
N ASP A 295 -11.29 -17.21 14.73
CA ASP A 295 -12.33 -17.95 13.99
C ASP A 295 -12.15 -19.48 14.09
N GLY A 296 -11.09 -19.97 14.74
CA GLY A 296 -10.78 -21.40 14.87
C GLY A 296 -10.45 -22.09 13.55
N LYS A 297 -10.24 -21.33 12.46
CA LYS A 297 -10.02 -21.88 11.12
C LYS A 297 -8.56 -22.30 10.96
N PRO A 298 -8.24 -23.59 10.76
CA PRO A 298 -6.86 -24.03 10.63
C PRO A 298 -6.16 -23.30 9.49
N PRO A 299 -4.88 -22.90 9.67
CA PRO A 299 -4.13 -22.24 8.62
C PRO A 299 -4.03 -23.19 7.42
N SER A 300 -4.35 -22.68 6.23
CA SER A 300 -4.28 -23.44 4.99
C SER A 300 -2.88 -24.03 4.78
N HIS A 301 -2.79 -25.20 4.13
CA HIS A 301 -1.50 -25.80 3.76
C HIS A 301 -0.61 -24.83 2.97
N TYR A 302 -1.21 -23.96 2.15
CA TYR A 302 -0.49 -22.89 1.45
C TYR A 302 0.16 -21.87 2.40
N CYS A 303 -0.50 -21.54 3.51
CA CYS A 303 0.04 -20.64 4.54
C CYS A 303 1.25 -21.27 5.25
N LEU A 304 1.18 -22.57 5.56
CA LEU A 304 2.30 -23.29 6.18
C LEU A 304 3.52 -23.34 5.26
N MET A 305 3.32 -23.52 3.95
CA MET A 305 4.40 -23.46 2.96
C MET A 305 4.92 -22.03 2.75
N ALA A 306 4.07 -21.01 2.80
CA ALA A 306 4.48 -19.63 2.57
C ALA A 306 5.30 -19.04 3.74
N LEU A 307 5.05 -19.46 4.98
CA LEU A 307 5.75 -18.97 6.17
C LEU A 307 7.29 -19.04 6.06
N PRO A 308 7.92 -20.20 5.78
CA PRO A 308 9.37 -20.27 5.64
C PRO A 308 9.90 -19.45 4.46
N LEU A 309 9.13 -19.31 3.37
CA LEU A 309 9.52 -18.49 2.23
C LEU A 309 9.57 -16.99 2.60
N VAL A 310 8.56 -16.48 3.31
CA VAL A 310 8.54 -15.08 3.77
C VAL A 310 9.69 -14.83 4.75
N MET A 311 9.90 -15.71 5.72
CA MET A 311 10.98 -15.58 6.71
C MET A 311 12.36 -15.57 6.05
N THR A 312 12.60 -16.50 5.13
CA THR A 312 13.86 -16.59 4.37
C THR A 312 14.06 -15.36 3.49
N SER A 313 13.00 -14.90 2.82
CA SER A 313 13.04 -13.70 1.98
C SER A 313 13.41 -12.45 2.79
N ILE A 314 12.75 -12.21 3.93
CA ILE A 314 13.05 -11.08 4.82
C ILE A 314 14.51 -11.15 5.30
N PHE A 315 14.96 -12.33 5.72
CA PHE A 315 16.32 -12.53 6.20
C PHE A 315 17.36 -12.22 5.13
N ILE A 316 17.20 -12.73 3.90
CA ILE A 316 18.10 -12.45 2.78
C ILE A 316 18.10 -10.96 2.46
N TYR A 317 16.92 -10.33 2.40
CA TYR A 317 16.79 -8.92 2.06
C TYR A 317 17.48 -8.00 3.07
N GLN A 318 17.38 -8.32 4.37
CA GLN A 318 17.99 -7.54 5.44
C GLN A 318 19.50 -7.80 5.58
N LYS A 319 19.95 -9.03 5.39
CA LYS A 319 21.35 -9.43 5.57
C LYS A 319 22.25 -8.99 4.43
N TYR A 320 21.72 -8.88 3.21
CA TYR A 320 22.49 -8.54 2.01
C TYR A 320 22.01 -7.24 1.36
N PRO A 321 22.09 -6.09 2.07
CA PRO A 321 21.79 -4.80 1.46
C PRO A 321 22.74 -4.56 0.27
N TYR A 322 22.26 -3.84 -0.73
CA TYR A 322 23.11 -3.40 -1.82
C TYR A 322 24.24 -2.52 -1.29
N ALA A 323 25.48 -3.01 -1.40
CA ALA A 323 26.67 -2.21 -1.21
C ALA A 323 27.19 -1.82 -2.60
N ASP A 324 27.30 -0.52 -2.89
CA ASP A 324 27.99 -0.06 -4.09
C ASP A 324 29.42 -0.61 -4.04
N ARG A 325 29.75 -1.53 -4.96
CA ARG A 325 31.12 -1.92 -5.22
C ARG A 325 31.84 -0.74 -5.88
N LYS A 326 32.21 0.27 -5.10
CA LYS A 326 33.20 1.29 -5.48
C LYS A 326 34.11 1.61 -4.29
N LYS A 327 35.08 0.73 -4.11
CA LYS A 327 36.54 0.99 -4.00
C LYS A 327 37.19 -0.26 -3.43
N LYS A 328 37.56 -1.18 -4.32
CA LYS A 328 38.78 -1.97 -4.16
C LYS A 328 39.52 -1.77 -5.47
N ASP A 329 40.46 -0.84 -5.36
CA ASP A 329 41.70 -0.65 -6.12
C ASP A 329 41.62 -0.67 -7.65
#